data_AF-A0A5C9C9Q6-F1
#
_entry.id   AF-A0A5C9C9Q6-F1
#
_cell.length_a   1.000
_cell.length_b   1.000
_cell.length_c   1.000
_cell.angle_alpha   90.00
_cell.angle_beta   90.00
_cell.angle_gamma   90.00
#
_symmetry.space_group_name_H-M   'P 1'
#
loop_
_entity.id
_entity.type
_entity.pdbx_description
1 polymer ?
#
loop_
_entity_poly.entity_id
_entity_poly.type
_entity_poly.pdbx_seq_one_letter_code
_entity_poly.pdbx_strand_id
1 'polypeptide(L)'
;MSSATTSMTERDKKQRRVGLSLTVVAACLYLPFSWLLVTENNWSDYRLFWLKLWTILPGLIPSAFLFHPNDVAEFIAMGVTTLLLLVGLTWLGSLGWKRLLAAAVIALLISIPSSMVAHSFYWF
;
A
#
# COMPACT_ATOMS: atom_id res chain seq x y z
N MET A 1 11.95 45.87 -8.33
CA MET A 1 10.94 45.05 -7.65
C MET A 1 10.72 43.78 -8.45
N SER A 2 11.03 42.63 -7.82
CA SER A 2 10.53 41.27 -8.05
C SER A 2 10.31 40.76 -9.49
N SER A 3 11.30 40.05 -10.04
CA SER A 3 11.10 39.01 -11.08
C SER A 3 11.93 37.78 -10.72
N ALA A 4 11.58 37.16 -9.59
CA ALA A 4 12.05 35.82 -9.22
C ALA A 4 11.08 34.79 -9.81
N THR A 5 11.00 34.69 -11.14
CA THR A 5 10.33 33.56 -11.81
C THR A 5 11.24 32.33 -11.74
N THR A 6 11.15 31.72 -10.56
CA THR A 6 11.34 30.31 -10.22
C THR A 6 11.75 29.40 -11.37
N SER A 7 13.05 29.26 -11.61
CA SER A 7 13.62 28.14 -12.37
C SER A 7 13.46 26.87 -11.54
N MET A 8 12.26 26.28 -11.57
CA MET A 8 11.98 25.01 -10.90
C MET A 8 12.96 23.96 -11.40
N THR A 9 13.86 23.51 -10.52
CA THR A 9 15.01 22.71 -10.92
C THR A 9 14.53 21.33 -11.39
N GLU A 10 15.28 20.68 -12.30
CA GLU A 10 14.94 19.32 -12.76
C GLU A 10 14.80 18.31 -11.60
N ARG A 11 15.47 18.58 -10.47
CA ARG A 11 15.30 17.82 -9.22
C ARG A 11 13.90 17.94 -8.63
N ASP A 12 13.32 19.14 -8.63
CA ASP A 12 11.96 19.39 -8.10
C ASP A 12 10.89 18.66 -8.92
N LYS A 13 11.03 18.66 -10.26
CA LYS A 13 10.12 17.92 -11.14
C LYS A 13 10.20 16.41 -10.92
N LYS A 14 11.42 15.87 -10.76
CA LYS A 14 11.64 14.44 -10.48
C LYS A 14 11.08 14.06 -9.11
N GLN A 15 11.35 14.86 -8.07
CA GLN A 15 10.80 14.65 -6.73
C GLN A 15 9.27 14.70 -6.72
N ARG A 16 8.66 15.67 -7.41
CA ARG A 16 7.20 15.77 -7.52
C ARG A 16 6.60 14.55 -8.21
N ARG A 17 7.25 14.02 -9.25
CA ARG A 17 6.81 12.78 -9.92
C ARG A 17 6.91 11.57 -9.00
N VAL A 18 8.02 11.40 -8.29
CA VAL A 18 8.18 10.29 -7.33
C VAL A 18 7.15 10.40 -6.21
N GLY A 19 6.94 11.59 -5.65
CA GLY A 19 5.93 11.83 -4.62
C GLY A 19 4.51 11.53 -5.11
N LEU A 20 4.17 11.94 -6.34
CA LEU A 20 2.88 11.63 -6.95
C LEU A 20 2.73 10.12 -7.17
N SER A 21 3.76 9.45 -7.71
CA SER A 21 3.76 8.01 -7.91
C SER A 21 3.60 7.25 -6.59
N LEU A 22 4.34 7.65 -5.56
CA LEU A 22 4.23 7.05 -4.23
C LEU A 22 2.82 7.21 -3.68
N THR A 23 2.24 8.40 -3.80
CA THR A 23 0.89 8.69 -3.30
C THR A 23 -0.16 7.85 -4.01
N VAL A 24 -0.10 7.77 -5.35
CA VAL A 24 -1.06 6.98 -6.14
C VAL A 24 -0.92 5.49 -5.85
N VAL A 25 0.31 4.96 -5.82
CA VAL A 25 0.57 3.54 -5.52
C VAL A 25 0.14 3.20 -4.10
N ALA A 26 0.48 4.03 -3.11
CA ALA A 26 0.04 3.85 -1.74
C ALA A 26 -1.49 3.91 -1.64
N ALA A 27 -2.14 4.87 -2.30
CA ALA A 27 -3.61 4.91 -2.32
C ALA A 27 -4.18 3.61 -2.91
N CYS A 28 -3.70 3.14 -4.07
CA CYS A 28 -4.20 1.92 -4.69
C CYS A 28 -3.95 0.66 -3.84
N LEU A 29 -2.82 0.57 -3.15
CA LEU A 29 -2.50 -0.58 -2.30
C LEU A 29 -3.32 -0.60 -1.00
N TYR A 30 -3.63 0.56 -0.42
CA TYR A 30 -4.26 0.65 0.90
C TYR A 30 -5.76 0.94 0.87
N LEU A 31 -6.28 1.54 -0.21
CA LEU A 31 -7.70 1.89 -0.35
C LEU A 31 -8.63 0.67 -0.26
N PRO A 32 -8.31 -0.50 -0.84
CA PRO A 32 -9.12 -1.70 -0.65
C PRO A 32 -9.29 -2.08 0.83
N PHE A 33 -8.29 -1.82 1.68
CA PHE A 33 -8.34 -2.07 3.13
C PHE A 33 -9.04 -0.98 3.94
N SER A 34 -9.59 0.06 3.29
CA SER A 34 -10.31 1.15 3.98
C SER A 34 -11.55 0.69 4.75
N TRP A 35 -12.08 -0.50 4.44
CA TRP A 35 -13.17 -1.10 5.21
C TRP A 35 -12.82 -1.25 6.70
N LEU A 36 -11.54 -1.44 7.07
CA LEU A 36 -11.10 -1.48 8.48
C LEU A 36 -11.37 -0.16 9.23
N LEU A 37 -11.46 0.96 8.52
CA LEU A 37 -11.76 2.28 9.10
C LEU A 37 -13.26 2.55 9.15
N VAL A 38 -14.05 2.01 8.21
CA VAL A 38 -15.48 2.32 8.06
C VAL A 38 -16.39 1.29 8.73
N THR A 39 -15.89 0.08 9.01
CA THR A 39 -16.72 -0.98 9.62
C THR A 39 -17.25 -0.52 10.98
N GLU A 40 -18.56 -0.72 11.22
CA GLU A 40 -19.30 -0.23 12.39
C GLU A 40 -19.00 -0.99 13.69
N ASN A 41 -18.22 -2.08 13.60
CA ASN A 41 -17.89 -2.87 14.78
C ASN A 41 -17.10 -2.01 15.77
N ASN A 42 -17.47 -2.09 17.06
CA ASN A 42 -16.82 -1.38 18.17
C ASN A 42 -15.29 -1.42 18.03
N TRP A 43 -14.60 -0.36 18.51
CA TRP A 43 -13.13 -0.27 18.58
C TRP A 43 -12.54 -1.30 19.56
N SER A 44 -12.72 -2.57 19.22
CA SER A 44 -12.24 -3.73 19.95
C SER A 44 -10.75 -3.90 19.76
N ASP A 45 -10.10 -4.59 20.71
CA ASP A 45 -8.68 -4.94 20.62
C ASP A 45 -8.36 -5.70 19.31
N TYR A 46 -9.32 -6.48 18.81
CA TYR A 46 -9.22 -7.18 17.54
C TYR A 46 -9.11 -6.22 16.35
N ARG A 47 -9.95 -5.19 16.28
CA ARG A 47 -9.85 -4.16 15.23
C ARG A 47 -8.54 -3.38 15.32
N LEU A 48 -8.09 -3.07 16.54
CA LEU A 48 -6.81 -2.39 16.77
C LEU A 48 -5.61 -3.25 16.32
N PHE A 49 -5.69 -4.57 16.49
CA PHE A 49 -4.68 -5.50 15.96
C PHE A 49 -4.60 -5.46 14.44
N TRP A 50 -5.73 -5.53 13.74
CA TRP A 50 -5.76 -5.40 12.27
C TRP A 50 -5.29 -4.03 11.77
N LEU A 51 -5.59 -2.96 12.51
CA LEU A 51 -5.06 -1.61 12.24
C LEU A 51 -3.55 -1.54 12.40
N LYS A 52 -2.96 -2.23 13.38
CA LYS A 52 -1.49 -2.34 13.52
C LYS A 52 -0.88 -3.10 12.35
N LEU A 53 -1.57 -4.12 11.83
CA LEU A 53 -1.15 -4.88 10.64
C LEU A 53 -1.34 -4.12 9.33
N TRP A 54 -2.06 -3.01 9.33
CA TRP A 54 -2.43 -2.26 8.12
C TRP A 54 -1.23 -1.90 7.25
N THR A 55 -0.09 -1.60 7.86
CA THR A 55 1.16 -1.25 7.17
C THR A 55 1.79 -2.39 6.37
N ILE A 56 1.43 -3.66 6.64
CA ILE A 56 1.99 -4.83 5.96
C ILE A 56 0.92 -5.68 5.23
N LEU A 57 -0.33 -5.24 5.29
CA LEU A 57 -1.50 -5.87 4.67
C LEU A 57 -1.46 -5.95 3.14
N PRO A 58 -0.91 -4.97 2.39
CA PRO A 58 -0.83 -5.09 0.94
C PRO A 58 0.03 -6.28 0.48
N GLY A 59 1.03 -6.66 1.27
CA GLY A 59 1.86 -7.84 1.04
C GLY A 59 1.35 -9.10 1.76
N LEU A 60 0.05 -9.18 2.07
CA LEU A 60 -0.53 -10.32 2.77
C LEU A 60 -0.34 -11.62 2.01
N ILE A 61 0.26 -12.59 2.68
CA ILE A 61 0.49 -13.93 2.17
C ILE A 61 -0.54 -14.83 2.85
N PRO A 62 -1.48 -15.46 2.12
CA PRO A 62 -2.54 -16.28 2.75
C PRO A 62 -2.02 -17.41 3.63
N SER A 63 -0.83 -17.95 3.33
CA SER A 63 -0.19 -18.97 4.16
C SER A 63 0.09 -18.49 5.58
N ALA A 64 0.33 -17.18 5.77
CA ALA A 64 0.67 -16.60 7.06
C ALA A 64 -0.43 -16.72 8.13
N PHE A 65 -1.67 -16.84 7.68
CA PHE A 65 -2.83 -16.97 8.57
C PHE A 65 -3.34 -18.40 8.65
N LEU A 66 -2.98 -19.27 7.69
CA LEU A 66 -3.45 -20.65 7.63
C LEU A 66 -2.54 -21.65 8.35
N PHE A 67 -1.22 -21.41 8.37
CA PHE A 67 -0.28 -22.39 8.90
C PHE A 67 0.14 -22.08 10.34
N HIS A 68 0.58 -20.87 10.71
CA HIS A 68 0.87 -20.51 12.11
C HIS A 68 0.78 -18.97 12.37
N PRO A 69 -0.27 -18.46 13.03
CA PRO A 69 -0.47 -17.00 13.21
C PRO A 69 0.54 -16.28 14.12
N ASN A 70 1.61 -16.96 14.58
CA ASN A 70 2.64 -16.42 15.46
C ASN A 70 4.06 -16.49 14.87
N ASP A 71 4.21 -16.86 13.60
CA ASP A 71 5.53 -16.94 12.99
C ASP A 71 6.03 -15.55 12.60
N VAL A 72 6.98 -15.02 13.37
CA VAL A 72 7.62 -13.73 13.13
C VAL A 72 8.20 -13.65 11.71
N ALA A 73 8.65 -14.79 11.17
CA ALA A 73 9.14 -14.90 9.81
C ALA A 73 8.09 -14.52 8.75
N GLU A 74 6.82 -14.86 8.96
CA GLU A 74 5.75 -14.57 8.01
C GLU A 74 5.37 -13.09 8.04
N PHE A 75 5.34 -12.47 9.22
CA PHE A 75 5.17 -11.01 9.33
C PHE A 75 6.31 -10.24 8.67
N ILE A 76 7.56 -10.72 8.81
CA ILE A 76 8.72 -10.14 8.10
C ILE A 76 8.54 -10.31 6.59
N ALA A 77 8.14 -11.50 6.13
CA ALA A 77 7.91 -11.75 4.70
C ALA A 77 6.81 -10.84 4.13
N MET A 78 5.70 -10.64 4.86
CA MET A 78 4.63 -9.71 4.49
C MET A 78 5.12 -8.26 4.43
N GLY A 79 5.93 -7.84 5.42
CA GLY A 79 6.54 -6.52 5.45
C GLY A 79 7.49 -6.26 4.29
N VAL A 80 8.38 -7.21 4.00
CA VAL A 80 9.31 -7.15 2.86
C VAL A 80 8.54 -7.14 1.54
N THR A 81 7.52 -7.98 1.40
CA THR A 81 6.67 -8.02 0.20
C THR A 81 5.96 -6.69 -0.01
N THR A 82 5.42 -6.10 1.05
CA THR A 82 4.78 -4.78 1.00
C THR A 82 5.78 -3.70 0.57
N LEU A 83 6.98 -3.70 1.13
CA LEU A 83 8.05 -2.77 0.74
C LEU A 83 8.46 -2.94 -0.72
N LEU A 84 8.62 -4.18 -1.19
CA LEU A 84 8.95 -4.48 -2.59
C LEU A 84 7.84 -4.00 -3.54
N LEU A 85 6.57 -4.21 -3.20
CA LEU A 85 5.44 -3.71 -3.97
C LEU A 85 5.44 -2.17 -3.99
N LEU A 86 5.58 -1.53 -2.84
CA LEU A 86 5.55 -0.08 -2.71
C LEU A 86 6.70 0.55 -3.51
N VAL A 87 7.94 0.11 -3.29
CA VAL A 87 9.13 0.66 -3.95
C VAL A 87 9.14 0.31 -5.43
N GLY A 88 8.85 -0.95 -5.79
CA GLY A 88 8.86 -1.42 -7.17
C GLY A 88 7.82 -0.72 -8.03
N LEU A 89 6.58 -0.61 -7.55
CA LEU A 89 5.50 0.07 -8.27
C LEU A 89 5.69 1.59 -8.29
N THR A 90 6.19 2.19 -7.21
CA THR A 90 6.53 3.63 -7.20
C THR A 90 7.63 3.94 -8.19
N TRP A 91 8.68 3.11 -8.24
CA TRP A 91 9.76 3.22 -9.22
C TRP A 91 9.20 3.10 -10.64
N LEU A 92 8.37 2.09 -10.90
CA LEU A 92 7.73 1.87 -12.19
C LEU A 92 6.88 3.08 -12.62
N GLY A 93 6.09 3.63 -11.70
CA GLY A 93 5.24 4.80 -11.94
C GLY A 93 6.03 6.09 -12.15
N SER A 94 7.18 6.23 -11.50
CA SER A 94 8.04 7.43 -11.64
C SER A 94 8.64 7.61 -13.04
N LEU A 95 8.67 6.54 -13.85
CA LEU A 95 9.21 6.55 -15.21
C LEU A 95 8.26 7.17 -16.26
N GLY A 96 6.97 7.33 -15.94
CA GLY A 96 6.02 8.01 -16.83
C GLY A 96 4.55 7.72 -16.54
N TRP A 97 3.66 8.59 -17.01
CA TRP A 97 2.21 8.54 -16.69
C TRP A 97 1.53 7.22 -17.11
N LYS A 98 1.86 6.67 -18.29
CA LYS A 98 1.32 5.37 -18.73
C LYS A 98 1.73 4.23 -17.79
N ARG A 99 2.97 4.29 -17.27
CA ARG A 99 3.51 3.30 -16.33
C ARG A 99 2.95 3.48 -14.94
N LEU A 100 2.68 4.72 -14.51
CA LEU A 100 1.93 5.01 -13.29
C LEU A 100 0.56 4.34 -13.33
N LEU A 101 -0.16 4.49 -14.45
CA LEU A 101 -1.48 3.88 -14.62
C LEU A 101 -1.40 2.35 -14.59
N ALA A 102 -0.41 1.76 -15.27
CA ALA A 102 -0.14 0.32 -15.18
C ALA A 102 0.20 -0.12 -13.75
N ALA A 103 1.06 0.62 -13.03
CA ALA A 103 1.42 0.34 -11.65
C ALA A 103 0.22 0.43 -10.70
N ALA A 104 -0.68 1.39 -10.92
CA ALA A 104 -1.92 1.54 -10.17
C ALA A 104 -2.88 0.36 -10.43
N VAL A 105 -3.03 -0.07 -11.68
CA VAL A 105 -3.84 -1.25 -12.02
C VAL A 105 -3.26 -2.51 -11.38
N ILE A 106 -1.94 -2.72 -11.47
CA ILE A 106 -1.27 -3.86 -10.82
C ILE A 106 -1.45 -3.80 -9.30
N ALA A 107 -1.28 -2.63 -8.67
CA ALA A 107 -1.51 -2.44 -7.24
C ALA A 107 -2.93 -2.85 -6.83
N LEU A 108 -3.95 -2.43 -7.59
CA LEU A 108 -5.33 -2.79 -7.31
C LEU A 108 -5.59 -4.28 -7.52
N LEU A 109 -5.07 -4.88 -8.60
CA LEU A 109 -5.23 -6.31 -8.88
C LEU A 109 -4.61 -7.19 -7.79
N ILE A 110 -3.53 -6.75 -7.16
CA ILE A 110 -2.92 -7.46 -6.01
C ILE A 110 -3.69 -7.16 -4.72
N SER A 111 -4.05 -5.89 -4.49
CA SER A 111 -4.64 -5.45 -3.22
C SER A 111 -6.10 -5.91 -3.04
N ILE A 112 -6.90 -6.00 -4.12
CA ILE A 112 -8.31 -6.44 -4.02
C ILE A 112 -8.41 -7.88 -3.47
N PRO A 113 -7.75 -8.91 -4.05
CA PRO A 113 -7.73 -10.25 -3.48
C PRO A 113 -7.19 -10.28 -2.06
N SER A 114 -6.08 -9.58 -1.78
CA SER A 114 -5.51 -9.51 -0.43
C SER A 114 -6.49 -8.93 0.59
N SER A 115 -7.25 -7.90 0.21
CA SER A 115 -8.29 -7.30 1.03
C SER A 115 -9.48 -8.24 1.23
N MET A 116 -9.90 -8.99 0.21
CA MET A 116 -10.95 -9.99 0.35
C MET A 116 -10.54 -11.11 1.29
N VAL A 117 -9.30 -11.58 1.20
CA VAL A 117 -8.73 -12.58 2.12
C VAL A 117 -8.68 -12.03 3.55
N ALA A 118 -8.16 -10.83 3.74
CA ALA A 118 -8.14 -10.16 5.04
C ALA A 118 -9.54 -9.99 5.64
N HIS A 119 -10.52 -9.60 4.82
CA HIS A 119 -11.91 -9.47 5.25
C HIS A 119 -12.49 -10.83 5.66
N SER A 120 -12.25 -11.89 4.89
CA SER A 120 -12.70 -13.25 5.26
C SER A 120 -12.11 -13.71 6.60
N PHE A 121 -10.83 -13.41 6.88
CA PHE A 121 -10.21 -13.71 8.17
C PHE A 121 -10.70 -12.83 9.32
N TYR A 122 -11.12 -11.59 9.04
CA TYR A 122 -11.64 -10.67 10.06
C TYR A 122 -13.00 -11.10 10.62
N TRP A 123 -13.82 -11.74 9.78
CA TRP A 123 -15.17 -12.19 10.15
C TRP A 123 -15.24 -13.65 10.61
N PHE A 124 -14.12 -14.37 10.60
CA PHE A 124 -14.01 -15.76 11.07
C PHE A 124 -13.53 -15.80 12.52
#